data_AF-A0A958F078-F1
#
_entry.id   AF-A0A958F078-F1
#
_cell.length_a   1.000
_cell.length_b   1.000
_cell.length_c   1.000
_cell.angle_alpha   90.00
_cell.angle_beta   90.00
_cell.angle_gamma   90.00
#
_symmetry.space_group_name_H-M   'P 1'
#
loop_
_entity.id
_entity.type
_entity.pdbx_description
1 polymer ?
#
loop_
_entity_poly.entity_id
_entity_poly.type
_entity_poly.pdbx_seq_one_letter_code
_entity_poly.pdbx_strand_id
1 'polypeptide(L)' 'AVRPEDIMADNTVFSYNIYDAHIIYKGKGEVARAQKPGVITRFLQWLF' A
#
# COMPACT_ATOMS: atom_id res chain seq x y z
N ALA A 1 22.32 -1.19 -4.08
CA ALA A 1 22.21 -1.69 -2.68
C ALA A 1 22.50 -0.55 -1.74
N VAL A 2 21.76 -0.39 -0.64
CA VAL A 2 21.98 0.66 0.37
C VAL A 2 23.16 0.26 1.24
N ARG A 3 24.17 1.12 1.38
CA ARG A 3 25.34 0.86 2.23
C ARG A 3 25.12 1.44 3.64
N PRO A 4 25.79 0.91 4.68
CA PRO A 4 25.63 1.42 6.04
C PRO A 4 25.91 2.92 6.17
N GLU A 5 26.88 3.45 5.42
CA GLU A 5 27.22 4.88 5.37
C GLU A 5 26.13 5.76 4.72
N ASP A 6 25.20 5.16 3.97
CA ASP A 6 24.09 5.88 3.35
C ASP A 6 22.90 6.08 4.32
N ILE A 7 22.97 5.53 5.55
CA ILE A 7 21.95 5.63 6.62
C ILE A 7 22.33 6.74 7.60
N MET A 8 21.49 7.78 7.65
CA MET A 8 21.66 8.91 8.55
C MET A 8 21.27 8.54 9.99
N ALA A 9 21.70 9.35 10.98
CA ALA A 9 21.46 9.10 12.41
C ALA A 9 19.97 9.08 12.80
N ASP A 10 19.10 9.65 11.96
CA ASP A 10 17.65 9.63 12.09
C ASP A 10 16.98 8.45 11.36
N ASN A 11 17.77 7.46 10.91
CA ASN A 11 17.32 6.34 10.08
C ASN A 11 16.75 6.76 8.71
N THR A 12 17.21 7.88 8.16
CA THR A 12 16.84 8.29 6.80
C THR A 12 17.91 7.91 5.77
N VAL A 13 17.47 7.76 4.52
CA VAL A 13 18.32 7.46 3.36
C VAL A 13 17.85 8.36 2.21
N PHE A 14 18.78 8.98 1.48
CA PHE A 14 18.43 9.78 0.31
C PHE A 14 17.85 8.92 -0.82
N SER A 15 16.80 9.42 -1.50
CA SER A 15 16.12 8.68 -2.56
C SER A 15 17.03 8.26 -3.72
N TYR A 16 18.05 9.05 -4.04
CA TYR A 16 19.03 8.72 -5.09
C TYR A 16 20.03 7.62 -4.70
N ASN A 17 20.14 7.29 -3.40
CA ASN A 17 20.94 6.17 -2.91
C ASN A 17 20.20 4.83 -3.03
N ILE A 18 18.91 4.85 -3.36
CA ILE A 18 18.10 3.64 -3.55
C ILE A 18 18.04 3.31 -5.05
N TYR A 19 19.13 2.74 -5.55
CA TYR A 19 19.16 2.13 -6.88
C TYR A 19 18.26 0.88 -6.85
N ASP A 20 17.03 1.02 -7.37
CA ASP A 20 15.97 0.00 -7.45
C ASP A 20 15.19 -0.29 -6.14
N ALA A 21 14.54 0.74 -5.59
CA ALA A 21 13.66 0.60 -4.43
C ALA A 21 12.36 -0.16 -4.78
N HIS A 22 12.26 -1.45 -4.45
CA HIS A 22 10.99 -2.19 -4.53
C HIS A 22 10.15 -1.95 -3.27
N ILE A 23 9.24 -0.97 -3.33
CA ILE A 23 8.33 -0.67 -2.22
C ILE A 23 7.16 -1.67 -2.24
N ILE A 24 7.26 -2.72 -1.41
CA ILE A 24 6.19 -3.70 -1.26
C ILE A 24 5.20 -3.23 -0.18
N TYR A 25 4.05 -2.70 -0.60
CA TYR A 25 2.93 -2.44 0.31
C TYR A 25 2.26 -3.75 0.71
N LYS A 26 2.59 -4.29 1.89
CA LYS A 26 1.84 -5.39 2.53
C LYS A 26 0.61 -4.88 3.27
N GLY A 27 -0.25 -4.13 2.58
CA GLY A 27 -1.59 -3.81 3.05
C GLY A 27 -2.58 -4.66 2.28
N LYS A 28 -3.40 -5.47 2.96
CA LYS A 28 -4.69 -5.87 2.37
C LYS A 28 -5.44 -4.57 2.12
N GLY A 29 -5.34 -4.03 0.90
CA GLY A 29 -5.89 -2.73 0.57
C GLY A 29 -7.35 -2.68 1.01
N GLU A 30 -7.67 -1.79 1.94
CA GLU A 30 -9.05 -1.41 2.24
C GLU A 30 -9.78 -1.02 0.95
N VAL A 31 -9.04 -0.51 -0.05
CA VAL A 31 -9.50 -0.23 -1.42
C VAL A 31 -10.03 -1.48 -2.15
N ALA A 32 -9.48 -2.67 -1.89
CA ALA A 32 -9.95 -3.91 -2.51
C ALA A 32 -11.25 -4.44 -1.88
N ARG A 33 -11.58 -4.06 -0.64
CA ARG A 33 -12.88 -4.40 -0.02
C ARG A 33 -14.03 -3.56 -0.56
N ALA A 34 -13.76 -2.33 -1.00
CA ALA A 34 -14.77 -1.42 -1.54
C ALA A 34 -15.39 -1.91 -2.87
N GLN A 35 -14.79 -2.91 -3.53
CA GLN A 35 -15.27 -3.43 -4.80
C GLN A 35 -16.39 -4.47 -4.68
N LYS A 36 -16.76 -4.90 -3.46
CA LYS A 36 -17.85 -5.86 -3.26
C LYS A 36 -19.13 -5.13 -2.85
N PRO A 37 -20.25 -5.31 -3.59
CA PRO A 37 -21.55 -4.79 -3.18
C PRO A 37 -21.87 -5.22 -1.74
N GLY A 38 -22.15 -4.23 -0.88
CA GLY A 38 -22.53 -4.48 0.50
C GLY A 38 -23.90 -5.16 0.61
N VAL A 39 -24.26 -5.59 1.82
CA VAL A 39 -25.54 -6.26 2.09
C VAL A 39 -26.74 -5.39 1.67
N ILE A 40 -26.67 -4.08 1.92
CA ILE A 40 -27.73 -3.12 1.52
C ILE A 40 -27.86 -3.03 -0.01
N THR A 41 -26.74 -2.93 -0.73
CA THR A 41 -26.74 -2.89 -2.20
C THR A 41 -27.37 -4.14 -2.81
N ARG A 42 -27.05 -5.32 -2.25
CA ARG A 42 -27.63 -6.60 -2.69
C ARG A 42 -29.13 -6.72 -2.38
N PHE A 43 -29.59 -6.18 -1.26
CA PHE A 43 -31.01 -6.18 -0.89
C PHE A 43 -31.84 -5.29 -1.83
N LEU A 44 -31.36 -4.08 -2.14
CA LEU A 44 -32.05 -3.17 -3.04
C LEU A 44 -32.14 -3.71 -4.47
N GLN A 45 -31.08 -4.38 -4.97
CA GLN A 45 -31.09 -5.07 -6.27
C GLN A 45 -32.06 -6.26 -6.34
N TRP A 46 -32.44 -6.84 -5.20
CA TRP A 46 -33.44 -7.90 -5.17
C TRP A 46 -34.87 -7.34 -5.13
N LEU A 47 -35.05 -6.14 -4.56
CA LEU A 47 -36.36 -5.51 -4.38
C LEU A 47 -36.87 -4.78 -5.64
N PHE A 48 -35.96 -4.34 -6.52
CA PHE A 48 -36.24 -3.66 -7.79
C PHE A 48 -35.79 -4.52 -8.97
#